data_AF-A0A7X5REX0-F1
#
_entry.id   AF-A0A7X5REX0-F1
#
_cell.length_a   1.000
_cell.length_b   1.000
_cell.length_c   1.000
_cell.angle_alpha   90.00
_cell.angle_beta   90.00
_cell.angle_gamma   90.00
#
_symmetry.space_group_name_H-M   'P 1'
#
loop_
_entity.id
_entity.type
_entity.pdbx_description
1 polymer ?
#
loop_
_entity_poly.entity_id
_entity_poly.type
_entity_poly.pdbx_seq_one_letter_code
_entity_poly.pdbx_strand_id
1 'polypeptide(L)'
;MLNRFKFEDVEIENSFEHGVTDMIYFPVIDSADFPKEIREKTEEIIDHMIHTHELDISKQRLNARIIAYSDANYNWLNEISVMISDYSTRAFDDAWIEEVYSIGHEDPLYAPLKAYVMKRMEEILFQY
;
A
#
# COMPACT_ATOMS: atom_id res chain seq x y z
N MET A 1 -12.48 3.04 -5.21
CA MET A 1 -11.59 4.19 -4.97
C MET A 1 -11.30 4.24 -3.48
N LEU A 2 -10.05 4.24 -3.03
CA LEU A 2 -9.64 4.37 -1.61
C LEU A 2 -10.36 5.53 -0.90
N ASN A 3 -10.59 6.63 -1.61
CA ASN A 3 -11.37 7.77 -1.13
C ASN A 3 -12.84 7.43 -0.74
N ARG A 4 -13.37 6.27 -1.15
CA ARG A 4 -14.73 5.82 -0.80
C ARG A 4 -14.88 5.54 0.70
N PHE A 5 -13.80 5.14 1.36
CA PHE A 5 -13.82 4.79 2.78
C PHE A 5 -13.89 6.02 3.69
N LYS A 6 -13.65 7.23 3.15
CA LYS A 6 -13.78 8.50 3.91
C LYS A 6 -13.01 8.50 5.24
N PHE A 7 -11.80 7.94 5.22
CA PHE A 7 -10.81 8.15 6.29
C PHE A 7 -10.61 9.66 6.51
N GLU A 8 -10.21 10.04 7.73
CA GLU A 8 -9.86 11.43 8.04
C GLU A 8 -8.72 11.92 7.13
N ASP A 9 -7.76 11.04 6.89
CA ASP A 9 -6.59 11.30 6.06
C ASP A 9 -6.16 10.04 5.30
N VAL A 10 -5.56 10.25 4.13
CA VAL A 10 -4.94 9.18 3.34
C VAL A 10 -3.49 9.58 3.10
N GLU A 11 -2.59 8.92 3.80
CA GLU A 11 -1.16 9.17 3.71
C GLU A 11 -0.59 8.49 2.47
N ILE A 12 0.18 9.27 1.72
CA ILE A 12 0.79 8.86 0.46
C ILE A 12 2.29 8.79 0.66
N GLU A 13 2.81 7.57 0.78
CA GLU A 13 4.24 7.32 0.88
C GLU A 13 4.79 6.72 -0.41
N ASN A 14 5.86 7.31 -0.93
CA ASN A 14 6.66 6.71 -2.01
C ASN A 14 8.16 6.76 -1.70
N SER A 15 8.91 5.77 -2.18
CA SER A 15 10.35 5.63 -1.92
C SER A 15 11.23 6.71 -2.55
N PHE A 16 10.74 7.38 -3.58
CA PHE A 16 11.54 8.30 -4.38
C PHE A 16 11.55 9.72 -3.81
N GLU A 17 10.57 10.05 -2.98
CA GLU A 17 10.51 11.29 -2.21
C GLU A 17 11.07 11.13 -0.80
N HIS A 18 10.89 9.95 -0.17
CA HIS A 18 11.26 9.74 1.23
C HIS A 18 12.61 9.04 1.43
N GLY A 19 13.17 8.41 0.37
CA GLY A 19 14.44 7.70 0.40
C GLY A 19 14.39 6.40 1.22
N VAL A 20 14.78 5.28 0.60
CA VAL A 20 14.88 3.98 1.30
C VAL A 20 16.05 3.15 0.79
N THR A 21 16.57 2.31 1.67
CA THR A 21 17.81 1.55 1.45
C THR A 21 17.60 0.14 0.89
N ASP A 22 16.49 -0.51 1.24
CA ASP A 22 16.28 -1.95 1.08
C ASP A 22 14.87 -2.33 0.62
N MET A 23 13.99 -1.33 0.48
CA MET A 23 12.61 -1.49 0.05
C MET A 23 12.28 -0.46 -1.03
N ILE A 24 11.46 -0.84 -2.00
CA ILE A 24 10.82 0.08 -2.94
C ILE A 24 9.33 -0.02 -2.69
N TYR A 25 8.67 1.10 -2.46
CA TYR A 25 7.24 1.18 -2.25
C TYR A 25 6.61 2.28 -3.09
N PHE A 26 5.40 1.96 -3.55
CA PHE A 26 4.55 2.84 -4.34
C PHE A 26 3.19 2.96 -3.65
N PRO A 27 2.61 4.15 -3.55
CA PRO A 27 1.30 4.32 -2.96
C PRO A 27 0.25 3.66 -3.87
N VAL A 28 -0.74 3.02 -3.25
CA VAL A 28 -1.97 2.64 -3.95
C VAL A 28 -2.80 3.91 -4.12
N ILE A 29 -3.20 4.23 -5.35
CA ILE A 29 -3.87 5.49 -5.66
C ILE A 29 -5.13 5.29 -6.50
N ASP A 30 -6.03 6.28 -6.42
CA ASP A 30 -7.29 6.32 -7.16
C ASP A 30 -7.17 6.80 -8.62
N SER A 31 -5.99 6.68 -9.22
CA SER A 31 -5.76 7.05 -10.62
C SER A 31 -6.36 6.03 -11.58
N ALA A 32 -6.89 6.46 -12.73
CA ALA A 32 -7.31 5.54 -13.79
C ALA A 32 -6.15 4.70 -14.34
N ASP A 33 -4.92 5.22 -14.25
CA ASP A 33 -3.71 4.56 -14.74
C ASP A 33 -3.14 3.53 -13.75
N PHE A 34 -3.66 3.48 -12.52
CA PHE A 34 -3.24 2.50 -11.52
C PHE A 34 -3.91 1.14 -11.77
N PRO A 35 -3.21 0.00 -11.65
CA PRO A 35 -3.78 -1.32 -11.91
C PRO A 35 -5.06 -1.56 -11.11
N LYS A 36 -6.14 -1.84 -11.83
CA LYS A 36 -7.47 -1.96 -11.25
C LYS A 36 -7.52 -3.14 -10.27
N GLU A 37 -6.93 -4.26 -10.65
CA GLU A 37 -6.93 -5.51 -9.90
C GLU A 37 -6.22 -5.37 -8.54
N ILE A 38 -5.09 -4.66 -8.51
CA ILE A 38 -4.35 -4.39 -7.26
C ILE A 38 -5.18 -3.47 -6.35
N ARG A 39 -5.82 -2.46 -6.94
CA ARG A 39 -6.67 -1.54 -6.19
C ARG A 39 -7.88 -2.26 -5.61
N GLU A 40 -8.54 -3.11 -6.38
CA GLU A 40 -9.66 -3.93 -5.90
C GLU A 40 -9.22 -4.84 -4.75
N LYS A 41 -8.05 -5.46 -4.85
CA LYS A 41 -7.51 -6.26 -3.73
C LYS A 41 -7.20 -5.42 -2.50
N THR A 42 -6.64 -4.22 -2.69
CA THR A 42 -6.36 -3.30 -1.58
C THR A 42 -7.66 -2.87 -0.89
N GLU A 43 -8.69 -2.56 -1.67
CA GLU A 43 -10.02 -2.22 -1.14
C GLU A 43 -10.68 -3.38 -0.40
N GLU A 44 -10.47 -4.62 -0.83
CA GLU A 44 -10.92 -5.83 -0.12
C GLU A 44 -10.24 -5.94 1.25
N ILE A 45 -8.93 -5.71 1.34
CA ILE A 45 -8.15 -5.74 2.59
C ILE A 45 -8.64 -4.65 3.55
N ILE A 46 -8.81 -3.42 3.06
CA ILE A 46 -9.33 -2.30 3.86
C ILE A 46 -10.73 -2.64 4.42
N ASP A 47 -11.62 -3.13 3.56
CA ASP A 47 -12.98 -3.49 3.97
C ASP A 47 -12.95 -4.59 5.04
N HIS A 48 -12.11 -5.61 4.86
CA HIS A 48 -11.88 -6.66 5.86
C HIS A 48 -11.42 -6.08 7.20
N MET A 49 -10.39 -5.23 7.20
CA MET A 49 -9.84 -4.62 8.43
C MET A 49 -10.90 -3.80 9.17
N ILE A 50 -11.68 -2.98 8.45
CA ILE A 50 -12.73 -2.14 9.04
C ILE A 50 -13.78 -3.00 9.76
N HIS A 51 -14.22 -4.09 9.12
CA HIS A 51 -15.24 -4.96 9.69
C HIS A 51 -14.70 -5.84 10.82
N THR A 52 -13.49 -6.39 10.68
CA THR A 52 -12.87 -7.26 11.69
C THR A 52 -12.56 -6.53 12.98
N HIS A 53 -12.16 -5.26 12.90
CA HIS A 53 -11.79 -4.44 14.05
C HIS A 53 -12.86 -3.43 14.50
N GLU A 54 -14.04 -3.45 13.88
CA GLU A 54 -15.16 -2.53 14.17
C GLU A 54 -14.73 -1.05 14.21
N LEU A 55 -13.92 -0.64 13.24
CA LEU A 55 -13.24 0.66 13.27
C LEU A 55 -14.18 1.85 13.00
N ASP A 56 -14.04 2.91 13.79
CA ASP A 56 -14.54 4.25 13.44
C ASP A 56 -13.51 4.97 12.56
N ILE A 57 -13.57 4.71 11.26
CA ILE A 57 -12.63 5.23 10.26
C ILE A 57 -12.64 6.76 10.11
N SER A 58 -13.67 7.44 10.63
CA SER A 58 -13.82 8.90 10.49
C SER A 58 -12.76 9.73 11.20
N LYS A 59 -11.96 9.08 12.07
CA LYS A 59 -10.83 9.68 12.83
C LYS A 59 -9.51 8.94 12.59
N GLN A 60 -9.48 8.09 11.58
CA GLN A 60 -8.34 7.24 11.27
C GLN A 60 -7.68 7.70 9.99
N ARG A 61 -6.38 7.41 9.91
CA ARG A 61 -5.57 7.60 8.73
C ARG A 61 -5.33 6.26 8.06
N LEU A 62 -5.44 6.26 6.73
CA LEU A 62 -5.10 5.11 5.88
C LEU A 62 -3.75 5.34 5.22
N ASN A 63 -2.89 4.33 5.21
CA ASN A 63 -1.70 4.25 4.38
C ASN A 63 -1.72 2.91 3.63
N ALA A 64 -1.85 2.95 2.31
CA ALA A 64 -1.92 1.77 1.48
C ALA A 64 -0.82 1.82 0.42
N ARG A 65 0.03 0.79 0.39
CA ARG A 65 1.24 0.77 -0.44
C ARG A 65 1.52 -0.61 -1.01
N ILE A 66 2.08 -0.63 -2.21
CA ILE A 66 2.79 -1.80 -2.74
C ILE A 66 4.21 -1.72 -2.22
N ILE A 67 4.77 -2.82 -1.72
CA ILE A 67 6.16 -2.93 -1.28
C ILE A 67 6.85 -4.04 -2.05
N ALA A 68 8.04 -3.77 -2.57
CA ALA A 68 8.99 -4.74 -3.09
C ALA A 68 10.27 -4.66 -2.26
N TYR A 69 10.65 -5.76 -1.61
CA TYR A 69 11.82 -5.79 -0.73
C TYR A 69 12.54 -7.14 -0.79
N SER A 70 13.79 -7.15 -0.32
CA SER A 70 14.55 -8.38 -0.13
C SER A 70 14.41 -8.87 1.31
N ASP A 71 14.00 -10.12 1.50
CA ASP A 71 14.00 -10.75 2.82
C ASP A 71 15.43 -11.08 3.31
N ALA A 72 15.53 -11.59 4.54
CA ALA A 72 16.81 -11.99 5.15
C ALA A 72 17.54 -13.13 4.41
N ASN A 73 16.84 -13.83 3.51
CA ASN A 73 17.37 -14.91 2.68
C ASN A 73 17.68 -14.45 1.25
N TYR A 74 17.62 -13.14 0.98
CA TYR A 74 17.82 -12.54 -0.33
C TYR A 74 16.74 -12.89 -1.37
N ASN A 75 15.56 -13.31 -0.92
CA ASN A 75 14.41 -13.49 -1.79
C ASN A 75 13.70 -12.15 -1.98
N TRP A 76 13.39 -11.82 -3.23
CA TRP A 76 12.55 -10.67 -3.54
C TRP A 76 11.08 -11.02 -3.29
N LEU A 77 10.46 -10.25 -2.40
CA LEU A 77 9.04 -10.36 -2.05
C LEU A 77 8.30 -9.13 -2.57
N ASN A 78 7.03 -9.33 -2.90
CA ASN A 78 6.13 -8.25 -3.30
C ASN A 78 4.86 -8.34 -2.46
N GLU A 79 4.41 -7.22 -1.93
CA GLU A 79 3.29 -7.17 -1.00
C GLU A 79 2.40 -5.95 -1.26
N ILE A 80 1.12 -6.10 -0.97
CA ILE A 80 0.24 -4.97 -0.66
C ILE A 80 0.22 -4.86 0.86
N SER A 81 0.62 -3.72 1.40
CA SER A 81 0.54 -3.39 2.83
C SER A 81 -0.54 -2.32 3.00
N VAL A 82 -1.46 -2.56 3.94
CA VAL A 82 -2.51 -1.64 4.33
C VAL A 82 -2.37 -1.39 5.83
N MET A 83 -2.09 -0.15 6.19
CA MET A 83 -1.97 0.31 7.56
C MET A 83 -3.09 1.31 7.88
N ILE A 84 -3.72 1.12 9.03
CA ILE A 84 -4.71 2.06 9.58
C ILE A 84 -4.24 2.49 10.96
N SER A 85 -4.15 3.80 11.19
CA SER A 85 -3.70 4.38 12.46
C SER A 85 -4.69 5.40 13.02
N ASP A 86 -4.75 5.51 14.35
CA ASP A 86 -5.57 6.51 15.05
C ASP A 86 -4.80 7.85 15.16
N TYR A 87 -5.36 8.92 14.58
CA TYR A 87 -4.74 10.25 14.60
C TYR A 87 -5.01 11.01 15.92
N SER A 88 -5.93 10.51 16.75
CA SER A 88 -6.39 11.21 17.96
C SER A 88 -5.45 11.05 19.16
N THR A 89 -4.58 10.05 19.15
CA THR A 89 -3.58 9.83 20.20
C THR A 89 -2.26 10.52 19.82
N ARG A 90 -2.09 11.78 20.25
CA ARG A 90 -0.79 12.49 20.22
C ARG A 90 0.30 11.84 21.11
N ALA A 91 0.05 10.64 21.62
CA ALA A 91 0.94 9.90 22.48
C ALA A 91 1.69 8.88 21.61
N PHE A 92 3.00 8.78 21.83
CA PHE A 92 3.98 7.92 21.16
C PHE A 92 3.69 6.40 21.20
N ASP A 93 2.50 5.99 21.60
CA ASP A 93 1.96 4.65 21.40
C ASP A 93 1.04 4.72 20.18
N ASP A 94 1.63 4.84 18.98
CA ASP A 94 0.87 4.78 17.74
C ASP A 94 0.20 3.40 17.69
N ALA A 95 -1.09 3.32 18.00
CA ALA A 95 -1.86 2.11 17.82
C ALA A 95 -2.22 2.03 16.33
N TRP A 96 -1.35 1.38 15.54
CA TRP A 96 -1.65 1.03 14.16
C TRP A 96 -1.97 -0.46 14.05
N ILE A 97 -2.86 -0.77 13.12
CA ILE A 97 -3.05 -2.13 12.61
C ILE A 97 -2.53 -2.18 11.19
N GLU A 98 -1.90 -3.28 10.82
CA GLU A 98 -1.38 -3.51 9.48
C GLU A 98 -1.76 -4.90 9.01
N GLU A 99 -2.29 -4.99 7.80
CA GLU A 99 -2.46 -6.25 7.08
C GLU A 99 -1.62 -6.23 5.80
N VAL A 100 -1.02 -7.38 5.51
CA VAL A 100 -0.18 -7.59 4.33
C VAL A 100 -0.72 -8.72 3.46
N TYR A 101 -0.68 -8.52 2.15
CA TYR A 101 -1.00 -9.54 1.16
C TYR A 101 0.22 -9.78 0.27
N SER A 102 0.83 -10.96 0.41
CA SER A 102 1.98 -11.36 -0.40
C SER A 102 1.56 -11.80 -1.80
N ILE A 103 2.18 -11.21 -2.81
CA ILE A 103 1.95 -11.49 -4.23
C ILE A 103 3.08 -12.39 -4.75
N GLY A 104 2.80 -13.69 -4.79
CA GLY A 104 3.70 -14.70 -5.36
C GLY A 104 3.66 -14.75 -6.90
N HIS A 105 4.59 -15.46 -7.52
CA HIS A 105 4.66 -15.57 -8.99
C HIS A 105 3.44 -16.21 -9.65
N GLU A 106 2.75 -17.09 -8.93
CA GLU A 106 1.53 -17.77 -9.40
C GLU A 106 0.25 -16.96 -9.11
N ASP A 107 0.38 -15.84 -8.37
CA ASP A 107 -0.73 -14.98 -8.04
C ASP A 107 -1.22 -14.21 -9.28
N PRO A 108 -2.53 -14.16 -9.57
CA PRO A 108 -3.08 -13.38 -10.68
C PRO A 108 -2.67 -11.90 -10.68
N LEU A 109 -2.38 -11.32 -9.51
CA LEU A 109 -1.95 -9.94 -9.34
C LEU A 109 -0.48 -9.72 -9.69
N TYR A 110 0.32 -10.78 -9.84
CA TYR A 110 1.75 -10.66 -10.15
C TYR A 110 2.01 -9.96 -11.49
N ALA A 111 1.27 -10.34 -12.53
CA ALA A 111 1.43 -9.75 -13.86
C ALA A 111 1.11 -8.22 -13.90
N PRO A 112 -0.06 -7.75 -13.41
CA PRO A 112 -0.37 -6.33 -13.37
C PRO A 112 0.58 -5.55 -12.45
N LEU A 113 0.99 -6.14 -11.33
CA LEU A 113 1.98 -5.55 -10.43
C LEU A 113 3.30 -5.30 -11.16
N LYS A 114 3.86 -6.34 -11.79
CA LYS A 114 5.12 -6.25 -12.52
C LYS A 114 5.06 -5.18 -13.60
N ALA A 115 3.98 -5.14 -14.38
CA ALA A 115 3.81 -4.15 -15.44
C ALA A 115 3.81 -2.71 -14.88
N TYR A 116 3.10 -2.49 -13.78
CA TYR A 116 3.04 -1.18 -13.13
C TYR A 116 4.39 -0.76 -12.54
N VAL A 117 5.03 -1.64 -11.76
CA VAL A 117 6.33 -1.34 -11.14
C VAL A 117 7.37 -1.03 -12.20
N MET A 118 7.46 -1.82 -13.27
CA MET A 118 8.40 -1.56 -14.37
C MET A 118 8.15 -0.20 -15.02
N LYS A 119 6.88 0.12 -15.31
CA LYS A 119 6.51 1.43 -15.88
C LYS A 119 6.92 2.58 -14.95
N ARG A 120 6.60 2.49 -13.66
CA ARG A 120 6.95 3.54 -12.68
C ARG A 120 8.45 3.68 -12.50
N MET A 121 9.18 2.57 -12.47
CA MET A 121 10.65 2.59 -12.42
C MET A 121 11.23 3.28 -13.65
N GLU A 122 10.71 2.99 -14.83
CA GLU A 122 11.14 3.61 -16.08
C GLU A 122 10.91 5.13 -16.08
N GLU A 123 9.69 5.57 -15.74
CA GLU A 123 9.31 6.99 -15.65
C GLU A 123 10.19 7.74 -14.64
N ILE A 124 10.42 7.17 -13.46
CA ILE A 124 11.12 7.87 -12.37
C ILE A 124 12.63 7.90 -12.61
N LEU A 125 13.24 6.78 -13.01
CA LEU A 125 14.70 6.70 -13.16
C LEU A 125 15.19 7.40 -14.42
N PHE A 126 14.40 7.40 -15.48
CA PHE A 126 14.82 7.91 -16.79
C PHE A 126 14.09 9.18 -17.24
N GLN A 127 13.14 9.69 -16.44
CA GLN A 127 12.44 10.96 -16.67
C GLN A 127 11.75 11.04 -18.04
N TYR A 128 11.15 9.93 -18.48
CA TYR A 128 10.35 9.85 -19.71
C TYR A 128 8.90 10.26 -19.51
#